data_AF-A0A4D6WSA9-F1
#
_entry.id   AF-A0A4D6WSA9-F1
#
_cell.length_a   1.000
_cell.length_b   1.000
_cell.length_c   1.000
_cell.angle_alpha   90.00
_cell.angle_beta   90.00
_cell.angle_gamma   90.00
#
_symmetry.space_group_name_H-M   'P 1'
#
loop_
_entity.id
_entity.type
_entity.pdbx_description
1 polymer ?
#
loop_
_entity_poly.entity_id
_entity_poly.type
_entity_poly.pdbx_seq_one_letter_code
_entity_poly.pdbx_strand_id
1 'polypeptide(L)' 'MIKRCNQMMYKTEELLKLSNNRYKTTIQIANRAKRKKYEDIDIIDNSLVKPIVRTILEMVDEIIQPEIIEH' A
#
# COMPACT_ATOMS: atom_id res chain seq x y z
N MET A 1 14.94 -11.82 -7.54
CA MET A 1 14.82 -10.41 -7.10
C MET A 1 13.97 -9.55 -8.04
N ILE A 2 14.15 -9.63 -9.37
CA ILE A 2 13.42 -8.83 -10.39
C ILE A 2 11.89 -9.02 -10.38
N LYS A 3 11.39 -10.21 -10.00
CA LYS A 3 9.94 -10.53 -9.98
C LYS A 3 9.09 -9.64 -9.04
N ARG A 4 9.64 -9.18 -7.90
CA ARG A 4 8.90 -8.37 -6.91
C ARG A 4 8.66 -6.93 -7.40
N CYS A 5 9.61 -6.33 -8.10
CA CYS A 5 9.47 -4.96 -8.61
C CYS A 5 8.36 -4.86 -9.67
N ASN A 6 8.25 -5.86 -10.55
CA ASN A 6 7.19 -5.90 -11.57
C ASN A 6 5.80 -6.03 -10.95
N GLN A 7 5.65 -6.86 -9.90
CA GLN A 7 4.40 -6.97 -9.14
C GLN A 7 4.01 -5.64 -8.49
N MET A 8 4.99 -4.88 -7.99
CA MET A 8 4.74 -3.56 -7.39
C MET A 8 4.28 -2.52 -8.40
N MET A 9 4.90 -2.46 -9.57
CA MET A 9 4.45 -1.56 -10.63
C MET A 9 3.04 -1.92 -11.06
N TYR A 10 2.75 -3.21 -11.27
CA TYR A 10 1.42 -3.68 -11.67
C TYR A 10 0.33 -3.30 -10.65
N LYS A 11 0.57 -3.57 -9.36
CA LYS A 11 -0.39 -3.21 -8.28
C LYS A 11 -0.56 -1.68 -8.15
N THR A 12 0.49 -0.91 -8.39
CA THR A 12 0.40 0.56 -8.39
C THR A 12 -0.46 1.06 -9.56
N GLU A 13 -0.25 0.50 -10.76
CA GLU A 13 -1.06 0.82 -11.94
C GLU A 13 -2.53 0.45 -11.75
N GLU A 14 -2.81 -0.71 -11.15
CA GLU A 14 -4.17 -1.13 -10.81
C GLU A 14 -4.84 -0.16 -9.83
N LEU A 15 -4.15 0.22 -8.75
CA LEU A 15 -4.62 1.21 -7.78
C LEU A 15 -4.93 2.57 -8.41
N LEU A 16 -4.08 3.02 -9.34
CA LEU A 16 -4.26 4.29 -10.04
C LEU A 16 -5.40 4.25 -11.05
N LYS A 17 -5.65 3.10 -11.70
CA LYS A 17 -6.77 2.90 -12.62
C LYS A 17 -8.13 2.87 -11.89
N LEU A 18 -8.17 2.26 -10.71
CA LEU A 18 -9.37 2.20 -9.87
C LEU A 18 -9.64 3.50 -9.11
N SER A 19 -8.64 4.38 -9.02
CA SER A 19 -8.77 5.66 -8.35
C SER A 19 -9.53 6.70 -9.18
N ASN A 20 -10.65 7.18 -8.64
CA ASN A 20 -11.37 8.34 -9.17
C ASN A 20 -10.55 9.64 -9.12
N ASN A 21 -9.51 9.72 -8.29
CA ASN A 21 -8.62 10.87 -8.20
C ASN A 21 -7.20 10.46 -7.80
N ARG A 22 -6.32 10.40 -8.81
CA ARG A 22 -4.91 10.00 -8.66
C ARG A 22 -4.13 10.87 -7.67
N TYR A 23 -4.42 12.16 -7.59
CA TYR A 23 -3.77 13.05 -6.62
C TYR A 23 -4.16 12.68 -5.19
N LYS A 24 -5.47 12.54 -4.93
CA LYS A 24 -5.98 12.14 -3.61
C LYS A 24 -5.42 10.79 -3.18
N THR A 25 -5.38 9.81 -4.08
CA THR A 25 -4.79 8.49 -3.81
C THR A 25 -3.30 8.57 -3.51
N THR A 26 -2.54 9.35 -4.27
CA THR A 26 -1.09 9.55 -4.00
C THR A 26 -0.85 10.16 -2.62
N ILE A 27 -1.63 11.17 -2.23
CA ILE A 27 -1.53 11.79 -0.91
C ILE A 27 -1.91 10.80 0.20
N GLN A 28 -2.95 10.00 0.01
CA GLN A 28 -3.35 8.96 0.98
C GLN A 28 -2.25 7.91 1.19
N ILE A 29 -1.67 7.41 0.10
CA ILE A 29 -0.54 6.47 0.13
C ILE A 29 0.64 7.07 0.90
N ALA A 30 1.02 8.32 0.57
CA ALA A 30 2.13 8.99 1.22
C ALA A 30 1.90 9.18 2.73
N ASN A 31 0.71 9.64 3.12
CA ASN A 31 0.36 9.85 4.53
C ASN A 31 0.32 8.54 5.32
N ARG A 32 -0.23 7.46 4.75
CA ARG A 32 -0.30 6.14 5.40
C ARG A 32 1.08 5.49 5.52
N ALA A 33 1.91 5.56 4.48
CA ALA A 33 3.29 5.09 4.52
C ALA A 33 4.15 5.88 5.52
N LYS A 34 3.95 7.21 5.60
CA LYS A 34 4.64 8.06 6.58
C LYS A 34 4.28 7.66 8.01
N ARG A 35 3.00 7.44 8.33
CA ARG A 35 2.55 6.98 9.67
C ARG A 35 3.16 5.63 10.05
N LYS A 36 3.07 4.63 9.16
CA LYS A 36 3.67 3.30 9.39
C LYS A 36 5.18 3.35 9.67
N LYS A 37 5.91 4.26 9.03
CA LYS A 37 7.34 4.46 9.31
C LYS A 37 7.61 4.87 10.77
N TYR A 38 6.68 5.55 11.44
CA TYR A 38 6.82 5.98 12.83
C TYR A 38 6.18 4.99 13.82
N GLU A 39 5.14 4.26 13.41
CA GLU A 39 4.46 3.23 14.23
C GLU A 39 5.24 1.90 14.30
N ASP A 40 5.95 1.52 13.22
CA ASP A 40 6.79 0.30 13.19
C ASP A 40 8.15 0.48 13.92
N ILE A 41 8.41 1.61 14.59
CA ILE A 41 9.68 1.86 15.33
C ILE A 41 9.79 0.97 16.59
N ASP A 42 8.67 0.57 17.18
CA ASP A 42 8.64 -0.25 18.42
C ASP A 42 8.58 -1.76 18.17
N ILE A 43 8.36 -2.19 16.92
CA ILE A 43 8.31 -3.61 16.56
C ILE A 43 9.64 -3.96 15.92
N ILE A 44 10.52 -4.60 16.69
CA ILE A 44 11.77 -5.21 16.24
C ILE A 44 11.43 -6.38 15.30
N ASP A 45 10.87 -6.09 14.14
CA ASP A 45 10.89 -7.01 13.03
C ASP A 45 11.29 -6.25 11.77
N ASN A 46 12.41 -6.66 11.22
CA ASN A 46 13.02 -6.14 10.00
C ASN A 46 12.08 -6.43 8.83
N SER A 47 11.01 -5.64 8.69
CA SER A 47 10.27 -5.61 7.43
C SER A 47 11.23 -5.15 6.35
N LEU A 48 11.78 -6.12 5.60
CA LEU A 48 12.64 -5.91 4.43
C LEU A 48 11.91 -5.13 3.30
N VAL A 49 10.65 -4.78 3.54
CA VAL A 49 9.73 -4.12 2.63
C VAL A 49 9.55 -2.68 3.09
N LYS A 50 9.87 -1.73 2.19
CA LYS A 50 9.68 -0.29 2.46
C LYS A 50 8.21 -0.01 2.82
N PRO A 51 7.92 0.90 3.79
CA PRO A 51 6.55 1.22 4.19
C PRO A 51 5.63 1.61 3.03
N ILE A 52 6.16 2.30 2.02
CA ILE A 52 5.42 2.68 0.81
C ILE A 52 4.92 1.47 0.01
N VAL A 53 5.74 0.42 -0.07
CA VAL A 53 5.40 -0.82 -0.77
C VAL A 53 4.26 -1.52 -0.05
N ARG A 54 4.39 -1.67 1.28
CA ARG A 54 3.37 -2.28 2.12
C ARG A 54 2.02 -1.56 2.01
N THR A 55 2.02 -0.22 2.08
CA THR A 55 0.82 0.59 1.92
C THR A 55 0.13 0.37 0.58
N ILE A 56 0.87 0.32 -0.53
CA ILE A 56 0.28 0.09 -1.86
C ILE A 56 -0.36 -1.29 -1.93
N LEU A 57 0.29 -2.34 -1.38
CA LEU A 57 -0.28 -3.69 -1.35
C LEU A 57 -1.59 -3.72 -0.56
N GLU A 58 -1.58 -3.17 0.66
CA GLU A 58 -2.77 -3.10 1.53
C GLU A 58 -3.92 -2.33 0.88
N MET A 59 -3.64 -1.17 0.28
CA MET A 59 -4.67 -0.36 -0.37
C MET A 59 -5.26 -1.03 -1.62
N VAL A 60 -4.47 -1.83 -2.35
CA VAL A 60 -4.99 -2.64 -3.46
C VAL A 60 -5.89 -3.75 -2.92
N ASP A 61 -5.45 -4.45 -1.87
CA ASP A 61 -6.22 -5.54 -1.28
C ASP A 61 -7.54 -5.01 -0.66
N GLU A 62 -7.55 -3.82 -0.04
CA GLU A 62 -8.75 -3.12 0.47
C GLU A 62 -9.78 -2.82 -0.64
N ILE A 63 -9.34 -2.58 -1.87
CA ILE A 63 -10.23 -2.29 -3.01
C ILE A 63 -10.76 -3.58 -3.64
N ILE A 64 -9.92 -4.62 -3.72
CA ILE A 64 -10.27 -5.91 -4.36
C ILE A 64 -11.13 -6.77 -3.41
N GLN A 65 -10.92 -6.67 -2.10
CA GLN A 65 -11.66 -7.42 -1.07
C GLN A 65 -12.29 -6.45 -0.06
N PRO A 66 -13.43 -5.82 -0.40
CA PRO A 66 -14.17 -4.98 0.55
C PRO A 66 -14.86 -5.80 1.68
N GLU A 67 -14.78 -7.13 1.64
CA GLU A 67 -15.67 -8.08 2.35
C GLU A 67 -15.28 -8.42 3.80
N ILE A 68 -14.69 -7.49 4.57
CA ILE A 68 -14.40 -7.73 6.01
C ILE A 68 -15.07 -6.70 6.94
N ILE A 69 -16.12 -6.00 6.46
CA ILE A 69 -17.01 -5.22 7.34
C ILE A 69 -18.48 -5.58 7.03
N GLU A 70 -18.81 -6.87 7.08
CA GLU A 70 -20.17 -7.34 7.33
C GLU A 70 -20.13 -8.39 8.44
N HIS A 71 -19.99 -7.93 9.70
CA HIS A 71 -20.77 -8.33 10.87
C HIS A 71 -20.24 -7.71 12.17
#